data_AF-A0A061E8Z8-F1
#
_entry.id   AF-A0A061E8Z8-F1
#
_cell.length_a   1.000
_cell.length_b   1.000
_cell.length_c   1.000
_cell.angle_alpha   90.00
_cell.angle_beta   90.00
_cell.angle_gamma   90.00
#
_symmetry.space_group_name_H-M   'P 1'
#
loop_
_entity.id
_entity.type
_entity.pdbx_description
1 polymer ?
#
loop_
_entity_poly.entity_id
_entity_poly.type
_entity_poly.pdbx_seq_one_letter_code
_entity_poly.pdbx_strand_id
1 'polypeptide(L)'
;NRLENEVRDKDRELGEAQAEIKALRMSERLREKAVEELTDELSKMEEKLKLTESLLESKNLEIKKINDEKKASMAAQFAAEATLRRVHAAQKDDDMPPIEAILAPLEAELKLARQEIAKLQDDNKALDRLTKSKEAALLEAERTVQVALAKASMVDDLQNKNQELMKQIEICQEENKILDKMHRQKVAEVEKLTQTVRELEEAVLAGGAAANAVRDYQRKVQEMNEERKTLDRELARAKVTANRVATVVANEWKDANDKVMPVKQWLEERRFLQGEMQQLRDKLAITERAAKSEAQLKEKYHLRLKVLEESVRGSSNSVSRSTSDGRSMSNGPSRRQSLGGADNFSKLTSNGFLSKRSPSSQLRSSMSSSTVLKHAKGTSKSFDGGTRSFDRAKVLLNGTGSNISFNQPSEGTKEGEAPDNEKPNDFQPVDTEDNVPGVLYDLLQKEVIALRKAGHEKDQSLKDKDDAIEMLAKKVETLTKAMEVEAKKMRREVAAMEKEVAAMRVEKEHENRAKRYGNSKGSAAQLLTGSDCFLLFWIRNVSRSGL
;
A
#
# COMPACT_ATOMS: atom_id res chain seq x y z
N ASN A 1 -66.26 -2.49 -13.97
CA ASN A 1 -66.47 -3.33 -15.18
C ASN A 1 -66.77 -2.47 -16.43
N ARG A 2 -68.03 -2.33 -16.92
CA ARG A 2 -68.27 -1.70 -18.24
C ARG A 2 -67.72 -0.26 -18.38
N LEU A 3 -68.20 0.67 -17.56
CA LEU A 3 -67.74 2.07 -17.57
C LEU A 3 -66.23 2.22 -17.32
N GLU A 4 -65.65 1.28 -16.56
CA GLU A 4 -64.22 1.23 -16.21
C GLU A 4 -63.34 0.70 -17.36
N ASN A 5 -63.93 -0.05 -18.30
CA ASN A 5 -63.28 -0.39 -19.56
C ASN A 5 -63.42 0.79 -20.53
N GLU A 6 -64.63 1.36 -20.66
CA GLU A 6 -64.88 2.55 -21.49
C GLU A 6 -63.98 3.74 -21.09
N VAL A 7 -63.69 3.94 -19.80
CA VAL A 7 -62.68 4.92 -19.33
C VAL A 7 -61.26 4.51 -19.74
N ARG A 8 -60.82 3.27 -19.51
CA ARG A 8 -59.47 2.81 -19.90
C ARG A 8 -59.21 2.86 -21.41
N ASP A 9 -60.24 2.63 -22.20
CA ASP A 9 -60.15 2.72 -23.66
C ASP A 9 -60.13 4.20 -24.11
N LYS A 10 -60.85 5.10 -23.43
CA LYS A 10 -60.72 6.55 -23.62
C LYS A 10 -59.37 7.12 -23.16
N ASP A 11 -58.79 6.59 -22.09
CA ASP A 11 -57.43 6.94 -21.66
C ASP A 11 -56.39 6.49 -22.71
N ARG A 12 -56.61 5.34 -23.37
CA ARG A 12 -55.78 4.88 -24.49
C ARG A 12 -55.93 5.78 -25.71
N GLU A 13 -57.15 6.06 -26.16
CA GLU A 13 -57.43 6.98 -27.27
C GLU A 13 -56.79 8.37 -27.02
N LEU A 14 -56.87 8.87 -25.78
CA LEU A 14 -56.27 10.13 -25.37
C LEU A 14 -54.73 10.07 -25.35
N GLY A 15 -54.14 8.93 -24.97
CA GLY A 15 -52.70 8.68 -25.08
C GLY A 15 -52.21 8.62 -26.53
N GLU A 16 -52.97 7.96 -27.41
CA GLU A 16 -52.70 7.84 -28.85
C GLU A 16 -52.82 9.21 -29.54
N ALA A 17 -53.90 9.97 -29.29
CA ALA A 17 -54.06 11.33 -29.77
C ALA A 17 -52.95 12.27 -29.26
N GLN A 18 -52.49 12.11 -28.01
CA GLN A 18 -51.33 12.87 -27.50
C GLN A 18 -50.01 12.48 -28.18
N ALA A 19 -49.85 11.22 -28.62
CA ALA A 19 -48.69 10.79 -29.39
C ALA A 19 -48.75 11.34 -30.83
N GLU A 20 -49.92 11.30 -31.46
CA GLU A 20 -50.16 11.90 -32.79
C GLU A 20 -49.91 13.42 -32.77
N ILE A 21 -50.45 14.16 -31.79
CA ILE A 21 -50.19 15.60 -31.64
C ILE A 21 -48.69 15.91 -31.47
N LYS A 22 -47.92 15.04 -30.78
CA LYS A 22 -46.45 15.18 -30.69
C LYS A 22 -45.78 14.91 -32.04
N ALA A 23 -46.18 13.87 -32.77
CA ALA A 23 -45.65 13.56 -34.09
C ALA A 23 -45.95 14.66 -35.12
N LEU A 24 -47.19 15.18 -35.14
CA LEU A 24 -47.62 16.28 -36.01
C LEU A 24 -46.82 17.56 -35.73
N ARG A 25 -46.59 17.93 -34.45
CA ARG A 25 -45.74 19.08 -34.08
C ARG A 25 -44.27 18.93 -34.51
N MET A 26 -43.75 17.70 -34.58
CA MET A 26 -42.40 17.45 -35.10
C MET A 26 -42.38 17.50 -36.65
N SER A 27 -43.41 16.98 -37.32
CA SER A 27 -43.60 17.15 -38.77
C SER A 27 -43.76 18.62 -39.17
N GLU A 28 -44.45 19.39 -38.32
CA GLU A 28 -44.68 20.83 -38.49
C GLU A 28 -43.36 21.60 -38.43
N ARG A 29 -42.54 21.39 -37.39
CA ARG A 29 -41.18 21.97 -37.33
C ARG A 29 -40.28 21.61 -38.50
N LEU A 30 -40.40 20.39 -39.04
CA LEU A 30 -39.63 20.00 -40.22
C LEU A 30 -40.12 20.71 -41.49
N ARG A 31 -41.42 21.02 -41.60
CA ARG A 31 -41.98 21.86 -42.67
C ARG A 31 -41.63 23.33 -42.50
N GLU A 32 -41.72 23.87 -41.28
CA GLU A 32 -41.29 25.24 -40.95
C GLU A 32 -39.82 25.45 -41.36
N LYS A 33 -38.92 24.56 -40.93
CA LYS A 33 -37.49 24.63 -41.28
C LYS A 33 -37.23 24.53 -42.79
N ALA A 34 -37.98 23.71 -43.52
CA ALA A 34 -37.87 23.63 -44.98
C ALA A 34 -38.38 24.91 -45.67
N VAL A 35 -39.39 25.59 -45.11
CA VAL A 35 -39.87 26.89 -45.59
C VAL A 35 -38.86 28.00 -45.26
N GLU A 36 -38.23 27.98 -44.09
CA GLU A 36 -37.11 28.87 -43.74
C GLU A 36 -35.97 28.72 -44.76
N GLU A 37 -35.49 27.49 -45.00
CA GLU A 37 -34.42 27.18 -45.96
C GLU A 37 -34.74 27.66 -47.39
N LEU A 38 -35.96 27.40 -47.88
CA LEU A 38 -36.39 27.86 -49.21
C LEU A 38 -36.56 29.39 -49.30
N THR A 39 -36.96 30.05 -48.21
CA THR A 39 -37.06 31.52 -48.15
C THR A 39 -35.67 32.15 -48.19
N ASP A 40 -34.72 31.54 -47.49
CA ASP A 40 -33.31 31.91 -47.47
C ASP A 40 -32.65 31.75 -48.85
N GLU A 41 -32.99 30.70 -49.60
CA GLU A 41 -32.54 30.51 -50.99
C GLU A 41 -33.20 31.51 -51.96
N LEU A 42 -34.50 31.77 -51.81
CA LEU A 42 -35.23 32.74 -52.64
C LEU A 42 -34.62 34.16 -52.47
N SER A 43 -34.35 34.57 -51.24
CA SER A 43 -33.68 35.85 -50.93
C SER A 43 -32.32 35.97 -51.63
N LYS A 44 -31.47 34.94 -51.51
CA LYS A 44 -30.15 34.88 -52.18
C LYS A 44 -30.24 34.88 -53.71
N MET A 45 -31.37 34.46 -54.29
CA MET A 45 -31.61 34.53 -55.74
C MET A 45 -32.14 35.90 -56.18
N GLU A 46 -32.97 36.55 -55.35
CA GLU A 46 -33.44 37.92 -55.58
C GLU A 46 -32.28 38.95 -55.51
N GLU A 47 -31.34 38.78 -54.57
CA GLU A 47 -30.11 39.58 -54.50
C GLU A 47 -29.25 39.41 -55.77
N LYS A 48 -29.04 38.18 -56.23
CA LYS A 48 -28.31 37.90 -57.49
C LYS A 48 -28.98 38.55 -58.70
N LEU A 49 -30.32 38.49 -58.77
CA LEU A 49 -31.08 39.11 -59.85
C LEU A 49 -30.82 40.62 -59.91
N LYS A 50 -31.00 41.33 -58.80
CA LYS A 50 -30.74 42.79 -58.68
C LYS A 50 -29.30 43.17 -59.04
N LEU A 51 -28.33 42.34 -58.66
CA LEU A 51 -26.92 42.52 -59.05
C LEU A 51 -26.72 42.34 -60.57
N THR A 52 -27.37 41.37 -61.21
CA THR A 52 -27.30 41.19 -62.67
C THR A 52 -28.03 42.29 -63.44
N GLU A 53 -29.17 42.79 -62.94
CA GLU A 53 -29.94 43.89 -63.54
C GLU A 53 -29.14 45.19 -63.52
N SER A 54 -28.57 45.58 -62.37
CA SER A 54 -27.71 46.77 -62.25
C SER A 54 -26.43 46.68 -63.10
N LEU A 55 -25.85 45.49 -63.26
CA LEU A 55 -24.72 45.27 -64.17
C LEU A 55 -25.12 45.45 -65.64
N LEU A 56 -26.29 44.98 -66.06
CA LEU A 56 -26.82 45.17 -67.41
C LEU A 56 -27.16 46.64 -67.70
N GLU A 57 -27.75 47.36 -66.75
CA GLU A 57 -28.01 48.80 -66.87
C GLU A 57 -26.70 49.60 -67.01
N SER A 58 -25.70 49.31 -66.16
CA SER A 58 -24.36 49.90 -66.26
C SER A 58 -23.71 49.66 -67.63
N LYS A 59 -23.80 48.43 -68.17
CA LYS A 59 -23.28 48.09 -69.51
C LYS A 59 -24.03 48.80 -70.64
N ASN A 60 -25.34 49.00 -70.52
CA ASN A 60 -26.11 49.76 -71.50
C ASN A 60 -25.73 51.26 -71.51
N LEU A 61 -25.45 51.84 -70.34
CA LEU A 61 -24.94 53.22 -70.23
C LEU A 61 -23.53 53.36 -70.83
N GLU A 62 -22.65 52.38 -70.60
CA GLU A 62 -21.30 52.32 -71.20
C GLU A 62 -21.37 52.21 -72.73
N ILE A 63 -22.21 51.34 -73.28
CA ILE A 63 -22.42 51.19 -74.74
C ILE A 63 -22.92 52.51 -75.35
N LYS A 64 -23.87 53.20 -74.69
CA LYS A 64 -24.35 54.51 -75.14
C LYS A 64 -23.23 55.54 -75.18
N LYS A 65 -22.44 55.62 -74.10
CA LYS A 65 -21.29 56.53 -74.00
C LYS A 65 -20.28 56.26 -75.14
N ILE A 66 -19.86 55.01 -75.35
CA ILE A 66 -18.92 54.63 -76.42
C ILE A 66 -19.47 54.99 -77.81
N ASN A 67 -20.77 54.84 -78.04
CA ASN A 67 -21.40 55.21 -79.31
C ASN A 67 -21.38 56.74 -79.55
N ASP A 68 -21.63 57.54 -78.52
CA ASP A 68 -21.61 59.01 -78.62
C ASP A 68 -20.17 59.55 -78.71
N GLU A 69 -19.22 58.95 -77.98
CA GLU A 69 -17.78 59.20 -78.13
C GLU A 69 -17.30 58.87 -79.55
N LYS A 70 -17.68 57.70 -80.12
CA LYS A 70 -17.35 57.33 -81.50
C LYS A 70 -17.82 58.36 -82.53
N LYS A 71 -19.03 58.91 -82.37
CA LYS A 71 -19.54 59.99 -83.25
C LYS A 71 -18.69 61.25 -83.12
N ALA A 72 -18.34 61.65 -81.89
CA ALA A 72 -17.49 62.79 -81.63
C ALA A 72 -16.07 62.60 -82.21
N SER A 73 -15.48 61.41 -82.08
CA SER A 73 -14.17 61.08 -82.67
C SER A 73 -14.20 61.14 -84.20
N MET A 74 -15.25 60.62 -84.85
CA MET A 74 -15.37 60.73 -86.32
C MET A 74 -15.53 62.19 -86.77
N ALA A 75 -16.32 63.00 -86.07
CA ALA A 75 -16.45 64.42 -86.37
C ALA A 75 -15.13 65.18 -86.18
N ALA A 76 -14.40 64.88 -85.10
CA ALA A 76 -13.07 65.44 -84.84
C ALA A 76 -12.04 65.00 -85.90
N GLN A 77 -12.08 63.75 -86.36
CA GLN A 77 -11.25 63.25 -87.45
C GLN A 77 -11.48 64.04 -88.74
N PHE A 78 -12.73 64.19 -89.19
CA PHE A 78 -13.05 65.00 -90.38
C PHE A 78 -12.61 66.46 -90.23
N ALA A 79 -12.76 67.06 -89.04
CA ALA A 79 -12.30 68.42 -88.76
C ALA A 79 -10.76 68.56 -88.79
N ALA A 80 -10.03 67.58 -88.25
CA ALA A 80 -8.58 67.53 -88.29
C ALA A 80 -8.06 67.32 -89.73
N GLU A 81 -8.66 66.41 -90.49
CA GLU A 81 -8.32 66.13 -91.89
C GLU A 81 -8.58 67.36 -92.79
N ALA A 82 -9.69 68.07 -92.56
CA ALA A 82 -9.98 69.35 -93.20
C ALA A 82 -9.05 70.50 -92.74
N THR A 83 -8.35 70.35 -91.61
CA THR A 83 -7.34 71.30 -91.12
C THR A 83 -5.97 71.00 -91.72
N LEU A 84 -5.55 69.73 -91.77
CA LEU A 84 -4.35 69.29 -92.48
C LEU A 84 -4.35 69.69 -93.95
N ARG A 85 -5.48 69.53 -94.66
CA ARG A 85 -5.63 70.03 -96.05
C ARG A 85 -5.43 71.54 -96.19
N ARG A 86 -5.75 72.33 -95.16
CA ARG A 86 -5.51 73.79 -95.15
C ARG A 86 -4.06 74.13 -94.80
N VAL A 87 -3.45 73.43 -93.84
CA VAL A 87 -2.04 73.65 -93.46
C VAL A 87 -1.10 73.26 -94.60
N HIS A 88 -1.30 72.12 -95.26
CA HIS A 88 -0.51 71.72 -96.44
C HIS A 88 -0.69 72.65 -97.65
N ALA A 89 -1.77 73.43 -97.72
CA ALA A 89 -1.96 74.46 -98.75
C ALA A 89 -1.32 75.82 -98.36
N ALA A 90 -1.06 76.05 -97.07
CA ALA A 90 -0.46 77.26 -96.54
C ALA A 90 1.07 77.17 -96.35
N GLN A 91 1.63 75.96 -96.21
CA GLN A 91 3.06 75.74 -96.09
C GLN A 91 3.71 75.52 -97.46
N LYS A 92 4.19 76.62 -98.03
CA LYS A 92 5.27 76.65 -99.02
C LYS A 92 6.38 77.60 -98.55
N ASP A 93 7.59 77.25 -98.95
CA ASP A 93 8.82 78.05 -99.00
C ASP A 93 9.56 78.32 -97.66
N ASP A 94 10.74 77.69 -97.55
CA ASP A 94 12.06 78.34 -97.40
C ASP A 94 12.54 79.03 -96.10
N ASP A 95 12.06 78.64 -94.90
CA ASP A 95 12.69 79.06 -93.62
C ASP A 95 12.83 77.91 -92.58
N MET A 96 13.07 76.69 -93.06
CA MET A 96 13.23 75.49 -92.22
C MET A 96 14.70 75.04 -92.12
N PRO A 97 15.25 74.83 -90.91
CA PRO A 97 16.62 74.32 -90.74
C PRO A 97 16.85 72.97 -91.44
N PRO A 98 18.09 72.62 -91.82
CA PRO A 98 18.42 71.31 -92.36
C PRO A 98 17.87 70.20 -91.47
N ILE A 99 17.14 69.26 -92.07
CA ILE A 99 16.30 68.30 -91.34
C ILE A 99 17.14 67.44 -90.39
N GLU A 100 18.37 67.10 -90.77
CA GLU A 100 19.38 66.40 -89.96
C GLU A 100 19.66 67.11 -88.62
N ALA A 101 19.66 68.45 -88.58
CA ALA A 101 19.92 69.22 -87.36
C ALA A 101 18.78 69.13 -86.34
N ILE A 102 17.55 68.86 -86.80
CA ILE A 102 16.37 68.65 -85.97
C ILE A 102 16.25 67.15 -85.61
N LEU A 103 16.61 66.25 -86.53
CA LEU A 103 16.56 64.81 -86.30
C LEU A 103 17.64 64.31 -85.33
N ALA A 104 18.90 64.77 -85.42
CA ALA A 104 20.00 64.17 -84.68
C ALA A 104 19.83 64.15 -83.13
N PRO A 105 19.27 65.19 -82.48
CA PRO A 105 18.92 65.12 -81.05
C PRO A 105 17.83 64.07 -80.76
N LEU A 106 16.76 64.04 -81.59
CA LEU A 106 15.66 63.11 -81.44
C LEU A 106 16.10 61.65 -81.68
N GLU A 107 17.02 61.40 -82.61
CA GLU A 107 17.63 60.09 -82.83
C GLU A 107 18.50 59.66 -81.64
N ALA A 108 19.22 60.59 -81.00
CA ALA A 108 19.99 60.31 -79.80
C ALA A 108 19.08 59.99 -78.60
N GLU A 109 18.02 60.76 -78.37
CA GLU A 109 17.00 60.49 -77.34
C GLU A 109 16.30 59.14 -77.59
N LEU A 110 15.89 58.86 -78.83
CA LEU A 110 15.27 57.59 -79.23
C LEU A 110 16.23 56.40 -79.05
N LYS A 111 17.53 56.60 -79.26
CA LYS A 111 18.57 55.61 -78.98
C LYS A 111 18.76 55.36 -77.47
N LEU A 112 18.69 56.41 -76.64
CA LEU A 112 18.72 56.28 -75.18
C LEU A 112 17.46 55.57 -74.65
N ALA A 113 16.28 55.96 -75.12
CA ALA A 113 15.02 55.30 -74.77
C ALA A 113 15.01 53.81 -75.15
N ARG A 114 15.57 53.44 -76.32
CA ARG A 114 15.78 52.03 -76.70
C ARG A 114 16.72 51.29 -75.74
N GLN A 115 17.78 51.93 -75.22
CA GLN A 115 18.67 51.33 -74.23
C GLN A 115 18.00 51.20 -72.85
N GLU A 116 17.16 52.15 -72.46
CA GLU A 116 16.37 52.08 -71.23
C GLU A 116 15.31 50.98 -71.30
N ILE A 117 14.57 50.86 -72.41
CA ILE A 117 13.64 49.75 -72.66
C ILE A 117 14.36 48.40 -72.57
N ALA A 118 15.59 48.28 -73.12
CA ALA A 118 16.36 47.04 -73.03
C ALA A 118 16.72 46.68 -71.57
N LYS A 119 17.15 47.65 -70.75
CA LYS A 119 17.40 47.46 -69.31
C LYS A 119 16.13 47.02 -68.57
N LEU A 120 15.03 47.75 -68.76
CA LEU A 120 13.73 47.46 -68.13
C LEU A 120 13.17 46.08 -68.54
N GLN A 121 13.48 45.59 -69.75
CA GLN A 121 13.17 44.22 -70.15
C GLN A 121 14.01 43.17 -69.40
N ASP A 122 15.30 43.41 -69.17
CA ASP A 122 16.14 42.49 -68.42
C ASP A 122 15.86 42.52 -66.90
N ASP A 123 15.51 43.69 -66.35
CA ASP A 123 15.02 43.85 -64.98
C ASP A 123 13.68 43.10 -64.78
N ASN A 124 12.73 43.20 -65.71
CA ASN A 124 11.51 42.38 -65.68
C ASN A 124 11.82 40.87 -65.70
N LYS A 125 12.74 40.41 -66.56
CA LYS A 125 13.18 39.01 -66.58
C LYS A 125 13.88 38.60 -65.27
N ALA A 126 14.52 39.53 -64.55
CA ALA A 126 15.09 39.27 -63.23
C ALA A 126 14.00 39.17 -62.15
N LEU A 127 13.00 40.06 -62.18
CA LEU A 127 11.83 40.01 -61.31
C LEU A 127 11.02 38.72 -61.51
N ASP A 128 10.76 38.28 -62.75
CA ASP A 128 10.07 37.01 -63.05
C ASP A 128 10.77 35.80 -62.42
N ARG A 129 12.11 35.75 -62.51
CA ARG A 129 12.93 34.69 -61.89
C ARG A 129 12.86 34.75 -60.36
N LEU A 130 12.90 35.95 -59.79
CA LEU A 130 12.79 36.17 -58.35
C LEU A 130 11.41 35.78 -57.81
N THR A 131 10.34 36.11 -58.52
CA THR A 131 8.96 35.72 -58.20
C THR A 131 8.82 34.20 -58.19
N LYS A 132 9.23 33.51 -59.26
CA LYS A 132 9.20 32.03 -59.34
C LYS A 132 10.04 31.36 -58.26
N SER A 133 11.18 31.95 -57.89
CA SER A 133 12.01 31.47 -56.78
C SER A 133 11.30 31.62 -55.42
N LYS A 134 10.61 32.74 -55.19
CA LYS A 134 9.80 32.97 -53.97
C LYS A 134 8.57 32.06 -53.91
N GLU A 135 7.89 31.83 -55.03
CA GLU A 135 6.76 30.89 -55.13
C GLU A 135 7.21 29.46 -54.78
N ALA A 136 8.33 29.00 -55.32
CA ALA A 136 8.91 27.70 -54.98
C ALA A 136 9.29 27.59 -53.49
N ALA A 137 9.88 28.65 -52.92
CA ALA A 137 10.22 28.70 -51.49
C ALA A 137 8.97 28.72 -50.58
N LEU A 138 7.90 29.40 -50.98
CA LEU A 138 6.62 29.41 -50.26
C LEU A 138 5.97 28.02 -50.26
N LEU A 139 5.95 27.31 -51.40
CA LEU A 139 5.43 25.95 -51.49
C LEU A 139 6.21 24.95 -50.62
N GLU A 140 7.53 25.12 -50.51
CA GLU A 140 8.36 24.25 -49.64
C GLU A 140 8.18 24.59 -48.15
N ALA A 141 8.01 25.87 -47.81
CA ALA A 141 7.60 26.28 -46.47
C ALA A 141 6.21 25.72 -46.10
N GLU A 142 5.26 25.72 -47.04
CA GLU A 142 3.93 25.15 -46.83
C GLU A 142 4.00 23.63 -46.56
N ARG A 143 4.75 22.87 -47.37
CA ARG A 143 5.00 21.43 -47.10
C ARG A 143 5.62 21.21 -45.72
N THR A 144 6.57 22.05 -45.34
CA THR A 144 7.22 21.98 -44.02
C THR A 144 6.21 22.21 -42.89
N VAL A 145 5.30 23.18 -43.04
CA VAL A 145 4.21 23.44 -42.09
C VAL A 145 3.21 22.28 -42.05
N GLN A 146 2.78 21.74 -43.19
CA GLN A 146 1.88 20.57 -43.25
C GLN A 146 2.48 19.35 -42.54
N VAL A 147 3.78 19.07 -42.75
CA VAL A 147 4.50 17.99 -42.05
C VAL A 147 4.65 18.28 -40.55
N ALA A 148 4.82 19.53 -40.14
CA ALA A 148 4.87 19.91 -38.73
C ALA A 148 3.50 19.73 -38.04
N LEU A 149 2.40 20.11 -38.70
CA LEU A 149 1.03 19.92 -38.21
C LEU A 149 0.67 18.44 -38.05
N ALA A 150 1.02 17.59 -39.03
CA ALA A 150 0.82 16.15 -38.93
C ALA A 150 1.60 15.53 -37.75
N LYS A 151 2.83 16.00 -37.50
CA LYS A 151 3.63 15.59 -36.32
C LYS A 151 3.03 16.08 -35.01
N ALA A 152 2.47 17.29 -34.96
CA ALA A 152 1.81 17.82 -33.77
C ALA A 152 0.57 16.98 -33.40
N SER A 153 -0.32 16.70 -34.38
CA SER A 153 -1.49 15.84 -34.16
C SER A 153 -1.11 14.46 -33.62
N MET A 154 -0.05 13.84 -34.16
CA MET A 154 0.43 12.54 -33.67
C MET A 154 1.00 12.63 -32.24
N VAL A 155 1.61 13.75 -31.86
CA VAL A 155 2.06 14.00 -30.47
C VAL A 155 0.86 14.16 -29.54
N ASP A 156 -0.20 14.86 -29.95
CA ASP A 156 -1.41 15.03 -29.15
C ASP A 156 -2.15 13.69 -28.93
N ASP A 157 -2.26 12.85 -29.97
CA ASP A 157 -2.79 11.48 -29.86
C ASP A 157 -1.97 10.62 -28.88
N LEU A 158 -0.64 10.74 -28.92
CA LEU A 158 0.25 10.03 -27.99
C LEU A 158 0.16 10.59 -26.56
N GLN A 159 -0.08 11.90 -26.37
CA GLN A 159 -0.34 12.48 -25.05
C GLN A 159 -1.68 11.97 -24.49
N ASN A 160 -2.75 11.97 -25.29
CA ASN A 160 -4.05 11.42 -24.90
C ASN A 160 -3.94 9.95 -24.49
N LYS A 161 -3.20 9.15 -25.27
CA LYS A 161 -2.95 7.73 -24.95
C LYS A 161 -2.11 7.54 -23.69
N ASN A 162 -1.11 8.39 -23.43
CA ASN A 162 -0.34 8.36 -22.19
C ASN A 162 -1.18 8.73 -20.97
N GLN A 163 -2.05 9.75 -21.06
CA GLN A 163 -2.99 10.10 -19.98
C GLN A 163 -3.92 8.93 -19.65
N GLU A 164 -4.42 8.23 -20.66
CA GLU A 164 -5.27 7.05 -20.46
C GLU A 164 -4.51 5.86 -19.83
N LEU A 165 -3.28 5.61 -20.26
CA LEU A 165 -2.42 4.59 -19.63
C LEU A 165 -2.08 4.94 -18.18
N MET A 166 -1.90 6.21 -17.82
CA MET A 166 -1.70 6.62 -16.42
C MET A 166 -2.93 6.30 -15.55
N LYS A 167 -4.15 6.62 -16.00
CA LYS A 167 -5.38 6.23 -15.27
C LYS A 167 -5.50 4.72 -15.09
N GLN A 168 -5.15 3.94 -16.12
CA GLN A 168 -5.17 2.48 -16.04
C GLN A 168 -4.14 1.95 -15.03
N ILE A 169 -2.98 2.59 -14.92
CA ILE A 169 -1.98 2.29 -13.88
C ILE A 169 -2.52 2.64 -12.48
N GLU A 170 -3.18 3.80 -12.31
CA GLU A 170 -3.81 4.20 -11.04
C GLU A 170 -4.92 3.24 -10.59
N ILE A 171 -5.78 2.80 -11.52
CA ILE A 171 -6.82 1.79 -11.27
C ILE A 171 -6.18 0.47 -10.82
N CYS A 172 -5.21 -0.05 -11.58
CA CYS A 172 -4.48 -1.27 -11.23
C CYS A 172 -3.78 -1.16 -9.85
N GLN A 173 -3.31 0.03 -9.45
CA GLN A 173 -2.70 0.23 -8.13
C GLN A 173 -3.74 0.17 -6.99
N GLU A 174 -4.91 0.78 -7.12
CA GLU A 174 -5.95 0.66 -6.09
C GLU A 174 -6.57 -0.75 -6.07
N GLU A 175 -6.72 -1.42 -7.22
CA GLU A 175 -7.14 -2.83 -7.29
C GLU A 175 -6.19 -3.74 -6.51
N ASN A 176 -4.89 -3.65 -6.76
CA ASN A 176 -3.88 -4.40 -5.98
C ASN A 176 -3.96 -4.08 -4.48
N LYS A 177 -4.14 -2.80 -4.12
CA LYS A 177 -4.31 -2.34 -2.73
C LYS A 177 -5.63 -2.80 -2.09
N ILE A 178 -6.66 -3.13 -2.86
CA ILE A 178 -7.90 -3.78 -2.40
C ILE A 178 -7.68 -5.30 -2.22
N LEU A 179 -7.02 -5.95 -3.19
CA LEU A 179 -6.64 -7.37 -3.10
C LEU A 179 -5.75 -7.63 -1.87
N ASP A 180 -4.78 -6.77 -1.58
CA ASP A 180 -3.91 -6.84 -0.40
C ASP A 180 -4.70 -6.78 0.92
N LYS A 181 -5.66 -5.87 1.03
CA LYS A 181 -6.55 -5.75 2.20
C LYS A 181 -7.38 -7.02 2.36
N MET A 182 -7.97 -7.52 1.27
CA MET A 182 -8.78 -8.73 1.26
C MET A 182 -7.95 -9.98 1.63
N HIS A 183 -6.72 -10.08 1.14
CA HIS A 183 -5.83 -11.19 1.46
C HIS A 183 -5.45 -11.18 2.94
N ARG A 184 -5.06 -10.02 3.50
CA ARG A 184 -4.77 -9.87 4.93
C ARG A 184 -5.98 -10.21 5.82
N GLN A 185 -7.19 -9.82 5.41
CA GLN A 185 -8.43 -10.21 6.11
C GLN A 185 -8.65 -11.73 6.09
N LYS A 186 -8.47 -12.38 4.93
CA LYS A 186 -8.59 -13.84 4.80
C LYS A 186 -7.52 -14.60 5.60
N VAL A 187 -6.29 -14.08 5.67
CA VAL A 187 -5.23 -14.66 6.51
C VAL A 187 -5.63 -14.57 7.99
N ALA A 188 -6.08 -13.41 8.48
CA ALA A 188 -6.53 -13.26 9.86
C ALA A 188 -7.76 -14.13 10.20
N GLU A 189 -8.66 -14.37 9.24
CA GLU A 189 -9.77 -15.32 9.39
C GLU A 189 -9.29 -16.77 9.48
N VAL A 190 -8.34 -17.17 8.63
CA VAL A 190 -7.69 -18.50 8.70
C VAL A 190 -6.94 -18.69 10.02
N GLU A 191 -6.18 -17.69 10.47
CA GLU A 191 -5.49 -17.72 11.78
C GLU A 191 -6.48 -17.92 12.94
N LYS A 192 -7.62 -17.21 12.92
CA LYS A 192 -8.70 -17.37 13.89
C LYS A 192 -9.32 -18.77 13.83
N LEU A 193 -9.58 -19.30 12.64
CA LEU A 193 -10.11 -20.67 12.48
C LEU A 193 -9.10 -21.70 13.00
N THR A 194 -7.81 -21.56 12.69
CA THR A 194 -6.73 -22.43 13.21
C THR A 194 -6.59 -22.33 14.73
N GLN A 195 -6.87 -21.17 15.33
CA GLN A 195 -6.97 -21.03 16.78
C GLN A 195 -8.15 -21.83 17.36
N THR A 196 -9.36 -21.69 16.77
CA THR A 196 -10.53 -22.45 17.24
C THR A 196 -10.41 -23.97 17.03
N VAL A 197 -9.67 -24.42 16.01
CA VAL A 197 -9.36 -25.84 15.80
C VAL A 197 -8.50 -26.37 16.95
N ARG A 198 -7.43 -25.66 17.33
CA ARG A 198 -6.57 -26.06 18.46
C ARG A 198 -7.30 -26.06 19.80
N GLU A 199 -8.20 -25.09 20.03
CA GLU A 199 -9.07 -25.06 21.22
C GLU A 199 -10.02 -26.28 21.27
N LEU A 200 -10.52 -26.73 20.12
CA LEU A 200 -11.34 -27.95 20.02
C LEU A 200 -10.51 -29.23 20.18
N GLU A 201 -9.28 -29.27 19.67
CA GLU A 201 -8.34 -30.38 19.87
C GLU A 201 -7.99 -30.55 21.36
N GLU A 202 -7.68 -29.45 22.06
CA GLU A 202 -7.46 -29.44 23.51
C GLU A 202 -8.71 -29.91 24.28
N ALA A 203 -9.90 -29.45 23.89
CA ALA A 203 -11.17 -29.86 24.50
C ALA A 203 -11.46 -31.37 24.28
N VAL A 204 -11.13 -31.92 23.11
CA VAL A 204 -11.26 -33.36 22.81
C VAL A 204 -10.28 -34.19 23.63
N LEU A 205 -9.02 -33.74 23.77
CA LEU A 205 -8.02 -34.40 24.62
C LEU A 205 -8.46 -34.40 26.10
N ALA A 206 -8.95 -33.27 26.61
CA ALA A 206 -9.50 -33.16 27.96
C ALA A 206 -10.74 -34.05 28.16
N GLY A 207 -11.64 -34.11 27.16
CA GLY A 207 -12.79 -35.02 27.13
C GLY A 207 -12.38 -36.50 27.17
N GLY A 208 -11.33 -36.86 26.43
CA GLY A 208 -10.74 -38.21 26.46
C GLY A 208 -10.18 -38.59 27.83
N ALA A 209 -9.46 -37.66 28.49
CA ALA A 209 -8.96 -37.84 29.85
C ALA A 209 -10.10 -37.99 30.87
N ALA A 210 -11.16 -37.18 30.77
CA ALA A 210 -12.34 -37.30 31.61
C ALA A 210 -13.07 -38.65 31.39
N ALA A 211 -13.20 -39.09 30.14
CA ALA A 211 -13.81 -40.39 29.81
C ALA A 211 -12.98 -41.58 30.32
N ASN A 212 -11.65 -41.45 30.39
CA ASN A 212 -10.79 -42.45 31.04
C ASN A 212 -11.07 -42.49 32.55
N ALA A 213 -11.03 -41.35 33.24
CA ALA A 213 -11.31 -41.26 34.67
C ALA A 213 -12.70 -41.83 35.04
N VAL A 214 -13.73 -41.56 34.24
CA VAL A 214 -15.07 -42.14 34.44
C VAL A 214 -15.05 -43.68 34.34
N ARG A 215 -14.33 -44.25 33.36
CA ARG A 215 -14.19 -45.71 33.22
C ARG A 215 -13.42 -46.34 34.40
N ASP A 216 -12.42 -45.65 34.94
CA ASP A 216 -11.66 -46.15 36.09
C ASP A 216 -12.43 -46.06 37.41
N TYR A 217 -13.19 -44.97 37.63
CA TYR A 217 -14.15 -44.92 38.75
C TYR A 217 -15.24 -45.99 38.62
N GLN A 218 -15.77 -46.23 37.41
CA GLN A 218 -16.74 -47.29 37.16
C GLN A 218 -16.18 -48.68 37.50
N ARG A 219 -14.91 -48.95 37.15
CA ARG A 219 -14.18 -50.17 37.51
C ARG A 219 -14.03 -50.34 39.02
N LYS A 220 -13.54 -49.30 39.74
CA LYS A 220 -13.38 -49.37 41.20
C LYS A 220 -14.72 -49.52 41.94
N VAL A 221 -15.82 -48.99 41.39
CA VAL A 221 -17.19 -49.23 41.90
C VAL A 221 -17.65 -50.67 41.65
N GLN A 222 -17.29 -51.29 40.53
CA GLN A 222 -17.55 -52.72 40.28
C GLN A 222 -16.77 -53.60 41.27
N GLU A 223 -15.46 -53.36 41.44
CA GLU A 223 -14.60 -54.04 42.40
C GLU A 223 -15.16 -53.94 43.83
N MET A 224 -15.46 -52.74 44.34
CA MET A 224 -16.06 -52.55 45.67
C MET A 224 -17.43 -53.22 45.81
N ASN A 225 -18.21 -53.34 44.73
CA ASN A 225 -19.49 -54.06 44.74
C ASN A 225 -19.29 -55.58 44.75
N GLU A 226 -18.16 -56.10 44.28
CA GLU A 226 -17.79 -57.52 44.38
C GLU A 226 -17.20 -57.84 45.75
N GLU A 227 -16.30 -57.01 46.27
CA GLU A 227 -15.82 -57.02 47.66
C GLU A 227 -17.00 -56.97 48.65
N ARG A 228 -17.98 -56.07 48.42
CA ARG A 228 -19.21 -56.03 49.22
C ARG A 228 -20.00 -57.33 49.14
N LYS A 229 -20.14 -57.94 47.95
CA LYS A 229 -20.84 -59.23 47.79
C LYS A 229 -20.09 -60.40 48.44
N THR A 230 -18.76 -60.37 48.58
CA THR A 230 -18.05 -61.40 49.36
C THR A 230 -18.27 -61.18 50.85
N LEU A 231 -18.09 -59.95 51.34
CA LEU A 231 -18.35 -59.58 52.74
C LEU A 231 -19.80 -59.85 53.18
N ASP A 232 -20.81 -59.55 52.35
CA ASP A 232 -22.23 -59.85 52.64
C ASP A 232 -22.45 -61.38 52.82
N ARG A 233 -21.72 -62.23 52.06
CA ARG A 233 -21.79 -63.71 52.19
C ARG A 233 -20.99 -64.22 53.40
N GLU A 234 -19.84 -63.63 53.71
CA GLU A 234 -19.04 -63.97 54.88
C GLU A 234 -19.77 -63.58 56.18
N LEU A 235 -20.38 -62.40 56.21
CA LEU A 235 -21.24 -61.93 57.29
C LEU A 235 -22.47 -62.84 57.47
N ALA A 236 -23.06 -63.36 56.39
CA ALA A 236 -24.13 -64.36 56.47
C ALA A 236 -23.62 -65.69 57.06
N ARG A 237 -22.45 -66.19 56.64
CA ARG A 237 -21.80 -67.39 57.22
C ARG A 237 -21.48 -67.19 58.70
N ALA A 238 -20.90 -66.06 59.07
CA ALA A 238 -20.56 -65.69 60.44
C ALA A 238 -21.82 -65.63 61.33
N LYS A 239 -22.93 -65.05 60.85
CA LYS A 239 -24.23 -65.08 61.55
C LYS A 239 -24.74 -66.51 61.78
N VAL A 240 -24.65 -67.39 60.79
CA VAL A 240 -25.05 -68.81 60.96
C VAL A 240 -24.17 -69.52 61.98
N THR A 241 -22.85 -69.32 61.94
CA THR A 241 -21.93 -69.89 62.94
C THR A 241 -22.18 -69.33 64.34
N ALA A 242 -22.38 -68.01 64.49
CA ALA A 242 -22.70 -67.38 65.76
C ALA A 242 -24.03 -67.88 66.34
N ASN A 243 -25.07 -68.04 65.52
CA ASN A 243 -26.35 -68.62 65.94
C ASN A 243 -26.21 -70.09 66.37
N ARG A 244 -25.36 -70.88 65.69
CA ARG A 244 -25.02 -72.26 66.09
C ARG A 244 -24.31 -72.29 67.44
N VAL A 245 -23.28 -71.45 67.63
CA VAL A 245 -22.56 -71.33 68.92
C VAL A 245 -23.49 -70.89 70.03
N ALA A 246 -24.33 -69.87 69.81
CA ALA A 246 -25.32 -69.42 70.79
C ALA A 246 -26.33 -70.53 71.16
N THR A 247 -26.70 -71.38 70.20
CA THR A 247 -27.58 -72.54 70.45
C THR A 247 -26.86 -73.64 71.25
N VAL A 248 -25.59 -73.90 70.97
CA VAL A 248 -24.76 -74.84 71.76
C VAL A 248 -24.60 -74.33 73.20
N VAL A 249 -24.19 -73.08 73.40
CA VAL A 249 -24.04 -72.48 74.73
C VAL A 249 -25.37 -72.44 75.49
N ALA A 250 -26.49 -72.16 74.82
CA ALA A 250 -27.82 -72.22 75.44
C ALA A 250 -28.24 -73.64 75.85
N ASN A 251 -27.77 -74.68 75.14
CA ASN A 251 -27.98 -76.08 75.53
C ASN A 251 -27.04 -76.50 76.66
N GLU A 252 -25.77 -76.09 76.65
CA GLU A 252 -24.81 -76.32 77.75
C GLU A 252 -25.33 -75.69 79.05
N TRP A 253 -25.91 -74.48 78.98
CA TRP A 253 -26.63 -73.84 80.10
C TRP A 253 -27.88 -74.61 80.56
N LYS A 254 -28.51 -75.39 79.67
CA LYS A 254 -29.69 -76.21 79.97
C LYS A 254 -29.34 -77.56 80.59
N ASP A 255 -28.18 -78.12 80.24
CA ASP A 255 -27.68 -79.36 80.84
C ASP A 255 -26.98 -79.10 82.19
N ALA A 256 -26.49 -77.87 82.42
CA ALA A 256 -25.99 -77.40 83.73
C ALA A 256 -27.09 -77.11 84.78
N ASN A 257 -28.35 -77.46 84.50
CA ASN A 257 -29.54 -77.03 85.25
C ASN A 257 -29.72 -77.68 86.64
N ASP A 258 -28.82 -78.55 87.10
CA ASP A 258 -28.86 -79.15 88.45
C ASP A 258 -28.09 -78.33 89.52
N LYS A 259 -27.79 -77.06 89.20
CA LYS A 259 -27.32 -76.04 90.17
C LYS A 259 -28.21 -74.81 90.14
N VAL A 260 -29.50 -75.01 90.39
CA VAL A 260 -30.48 -73.93 90.52
C VAL A 260 -30.10 -73.02 91.69
N MET A 261 -29.56 -71.84 91.40
CA MET A 261 -29.35 -70.78 92.39
C MET A 261 -30.70 -70.50 93.08
N PRO A 262 -30.80 -70.57 94.42
CA PRO A 262 -32.05 -70.36 95.15
C PRO A 262 -32.77 -69.10 94.69
N VAL A 263 -34.04 -69.23 94.28
CA VAL A 263 -34.85 -68.12 93.72
C VAL A 263 -34.85 -66.90 94.65
N LYS A 264 -34.75 -67.11 95.97
CA LYS A 264 -34.59 -66.05 96.96
C LYS A 264 -33.28 -65.26 96.78
N GLN A 265 -32.14 -65.93 96.66
CA GLN A 265 -30.85 -65.29 96.37
C GLN A 265 -30.87 -64.59 95.01
N TRP A 266 -31.45 -65.19 93.97
CA TRP A 266 -31.56 -64.54 92.66
C TRP A 266 -32.43 -63.26 92.71
N LEU A 267 -33.52 -63.25 93.49
CA LEU A 267 -34.34 -62.06 93.71
C LEU A 267 -33.64 -61.01 94.58
N GLU A 268 -32.76 -61.42 95.50
CA GLU A 268 -31.94 -60.54 96.34
C GLU A 268 -30.79 -59.92 95.53
N GLU A 269 -30.05 -60.71 94.74
CA GLU A 269 -29.03 -60.23 93.79
C GLU A 269 -29.63 -59.33 92.71
N ARG A 270 -30.77 -59.72 92.11
CA ARG A 270 -31.48 -58.87 91.14
C ARG A 270 -31.92 -57.56 91.76
N ARG A 271 -32.38 -57.56 93.02
CA ARG A 271 -32.74 -56.33 93.75
C ARG A 271 -31.51 -55.48 94.07
N PHE A 272 -30.40 -56.11 94.47
CA PHE A 272 -29.12 -55.44 94.72
C PHE A 272 -28.58 -54.78 93.45
N LEU A 273 -28.43 -55.54 92.36
CA LEU A 273 -27.97 -55.05 91.06
C LEU A 273 -28.90 -53.97 90.49
N GLN A 274 -30.23 -54.09 90.66
CA GLN A 274 -31.16 -53.04 90.26
C GLN A 274 -31.01 -51.77 91.11
N GLY A 275 -30.69 -51.92 92.40
CA GLY A 275 -30.32 -50.82 93.30
C GLY A 275 -29.00 -50.14 92.92
N GLU A 276 -27.95 -50.91 92.60
CA GLU A 276 -26.68 -50.36 92.09
C GLU A 276 -26.86 -49.68 90.73
N MET A 277 -27.63 -50.26 89.80
CA MET A 277 -27.94 -49.64 88.52
C MET A 277 -28.69 -48.31 88.71
N GLN A 278 -29.58 -48.22 89.70
CA GLN A 278 -30.21 -46.94 90.05
C GLN A 278 -29.21 -45.96 90.67
N GLN A 279 -28.38 -46.39 91.63
CA GLN A 279 -27.36 -45.54 92.23
C GLN A 279 -26.33 -45.05 91.19
N LEU A 280 -26.02 -45.85 90.17
CA LEU A 280 -25.17 -45.47 89.03
C LEU A 280 -25.87 -44.47 88.10
N ARG A 281 -27.19 -44.60 87.85
CA ARG A 281 -27.97 -43.56 87.14
C ARG A 281 -28.04 -42.27 87.94
N ASP A 282 -28.20 -42.33 89.26
CA ASP A 282 -28.25 -41.15 90.12
C ASP A 282 -26.88 -40.45 90.17
N LYS A 283 -25.78 -41.22 90.28
CA LYS A 283 -24.41 -40.74 90.12
C LYS A 283 -24.18 -40.11 88.75
N LEU A 284 -24.62 -40.74 87.66
CA LEU A 284 -24.53 -40.20 86.29
C LEU A 284 -25.31 -38.87 86.17
N ALA A 285 -26.53 -38.81 86.69
CA ALA A 285 -27.34 -37.58 86.69
C ALA A 285 -26.73 -36.46 87.56
N ILE A 286 -25.91 -36.80 88.57
CA ILE A 286 -25.10 -35.83 89.32
C ILE A 286 -23.90 -35.37 88.49
N THR A 287 -23.14 -36.28 87.86
CA THR A 287 -21.97 -35.91 87.03
C THR A 287 -22.37 -35.15 85.77
N GLU A 288 -23.52 -35.45 85.16
CA GLU A 288 -24.07 -34.65 84.07
C GLU A 288 -24.42 -33.22 84.50
N ARG A 289 -25.05 -33.04 85.68
CA ARG A 289 -25.33 -31.71 86.22
C ARG A 289 -24.04 -30.97 86.56
N ALA A 290 -23.05 -31.66 87.13
CA ALA A 290 -21.73 -31.10 87.37
C ALA A 290 -21.08 -30.64 86.06
N ALA A 291 -21.00 -31.50 85.05
CA ALA A 291 -20.43 -31.18 83.73
C ALA A 291 -21.19 -30.06 83.00
N LYS A 292 -22.53 -30.01 83.09
CA LYS A 292 -23.35 -28.91 82.56
C LYS A 292 -23.05 -27.60 83.28
N SER A 293 -22.90 -27.61 84.60
CA SER A 293 -22.51 -26.42 85.39
C SER A 293 -21.06 -25.99 85.13
N GLU A 294 -20.14 -26.94 84.91
CA GLU A 294 -18.75 -26.67 84.55
C GLU A 294 -18.65 -26.09 83.14
N ALA A 295 -19.46 -26.57 82.19
CA ALA A 295 -19.55 -26.02 80.84
C ALA A 295 -20.08 -24.57 80.85
N GLN A 296 -21.17 -24.29 81.59
CA GLN A 296 -21.68 -22.94 81.79
C GLN A 296 -20.66 -22.03 82.50
N LEU A 297 -19.89 -22.57 83.44
CA LEU A 297 -18.85 -21.82 84.14
C LEU A 297 -17.64 -21.55 83.21
N LYS A 298 -17.25 -22.50 82.36
CA LYS A 298 -16.26 -22.32 81.29
C LYS A 298 -16.72 -21.28 80.29
N GLU A 299 -17.97 -21.30 79.83
CA GLU A 299 -18.55 -20.28 78.94
C GLU A 299 -18.52 -18.90 79.60
N LYS A 300 -18.93 -18.79 80.87
CA LYS A 300 -18.84 -17.55 81.66
C LYS A 300 -17.41 -17.04 81.85
N TYR A 301 -16.43 -17.93 82.03
CA TYR A 301 -15.02 -17.57 82.07
C TYR A 301 -14.47 -17.21 80.68
N HIS A 302 -14.91 -17.87 79.61
CA HIS A 302 -14.50 -17.59 78.24
C HIS A 302 -15.06 -16.24 77.74
N LEU A 303 -16.30 -15.90 78.08
CA LEU A 303 -16.88 -14.57 77.88
C LEU A 303 -16.13 -13.49 78.70
N ARG A 304 -15.78 -13.77 79.96
CA ARG A 304 -14.94 -12.86 80.77
C ARG A 304 -13.53 -12.70 80.19
N LEU A 305 -12.92 -13.77 79.71
CA LEU A 305 -11.61 -13.75 79.05
C LEU A 305 -11.69 -12.94 77.75
N LYS A 306 -12.73 -13.15 76.94
CA LYS A 306 -12.97 -12.36 75.72
C LYS A 306 -13.18 -10.88 76.02
N VAL A 307 -13.95 -10.52 77.05
CA VAL A 307 -14.11 -9.11 77.48
C VAL A 307 -12.80 -8.54 78.03
N LEU A 308 -11.96 -9.34 78.71
CA LEU A 308 -10.63 -8.91 79.14
C LEU A 308 -9.66 -8.74 77.95
N GLU A 309 -9.69 -9.64 76.98
CA GLU A 309 -8.94 -9.53 75.73
C GLU A 309 -9.38 -8.32 74.92
N GLU A 310 -10.68 -8.05 74.83
CA GLU A 310 -11.25 -6.87 74.15
C GLU A 310 -10.92 -5.57 74.91
N SER A 311 -10.84 -5.61 76.24
CA SER A 311 -10.37 -4.48 77.07
C SER A 311 -8.86 -4.22 76.92
N VAL A 312 -8.05 -5.27 76.84
CA VAL A 312 -6.59 -5.21 76.58
C VAL A 312 -6.28 -4.84 75.12
N ARG A 313 -7.17 -5.17 74.18
CA ARG A 313 -7.05 -4.85 72.74
C ARG A 313 -7.70 -3.50 72.38
N GLY A 314 -8.55 -2.97 73.26
CA GLY A 314 -9.28 -1.70 73.08
C GLY A 314 -8.73 -0.52 73.89
N SER A 315 -7.77 -0.74 74.80
CA SER A 315 -7.14 0.31 75.61
C SER A 315 -5.66 0.47 75.28
N SER A 316 -5.29 1.59 74.63
CA SER A 316 -3.98 1.86 74.01
C SER A 316 -3.61 0.90 72.85
N ASN A 317 -3.27 1.35 71.65
CA ASN A 317 -2.95 2.70 71.18
C ASN A 317 -1.77 3.39 71.89
N SER A 318 -0.78 2.60 72.35
CA SER A 318 0.50 3.10 72.88
C SER A 318 1.65 2.10 72.69
N VAL A 319 2.59 2.46 71.81
CA VAL A 319 4.06 2.37 71.95
C VAL A 319 4.70 1.11 72.61
N SER A 320 5.22 0.24 71.73
CA SER A 320 6.50 -0.52 71.81
C SER A 320 6.83 -1.56 72.91
N ARG A 321 7.30 -2.73 72.44
CA ARG A 321 8.45 -3.55 72.91
C ARG A 321 8.53 -4.06 74.38
N SER A 322 8.42 -5.40 74.47
CA SER A 322 9.27 -6.36 75.22
C SER A 322 9.29 -6.45 76.77
N THR A 323 9.08 -7.70 77.21
CA THR A 323 9.73 -8.46 78.32
C THR A 323 9.41 -8.18 79.82
N SER A 324 8.85 -9.25 80.42
CA SER A 324 9.19 -9.90 81.73
C SER A 324 8.89 -9.26 83.11
N ASP A 325 8.15 -10.07 83.89
CA ASP A 325 8.30 -10.40 85.33
C ASP A 325 7.90 -9.47 86.49
N GLY A 326 7.27 -10.11 87.50
CA GLY A 326 7.72 -9.96 88.91
C GLY A 326 6.68 -9.66 90.00
N ARG A 327 6.12 -10.69 90.68
CA ARG A 327 5.52 -10.56 92.05
C ARG A 327 5.63 -11.83 92.93
N SER A 328 6.80 -11.99 93.54
CA SER A 328 7.09 -12.12 95.01
C SER A 328 6.18 -12.87 96.02
N MET A 329 6.84 -13.37 97.10
CA MET A 329 6.36 -13.86 98.42
C MET A 329 5.96 -15.37 98.55
N SER A 330 6.20 -16.11 99.66
CA SER A 330 6.69 -15.74 101.02
C SER A 330 7.50 -16.83 101.80
N ASN A 331 8.65 -16.41 102.37
CA ASN A 331 9.31 -16.73 103.67
C ASN A 331 9.33 -18.14 104.37
N GLY A 332 10.55 -18.71 104.48
CA GLY A 332 11.17 -19.20 105.75
C GLY A 332 11.07 -20.69 106.14
N PRO A 333 11.97 -21.26 107.01
CA PRO A 333 13.12 -20.64 107.73
C PRO A 333 14.50 -21.38 107.64
N SER A 334 15.62 -20.64 107.87
CA SER A 334 16.96 -20.99 108.47
C SER A 334 17.60 -22.40 108.26
N ARG A 335 18.91 -22.59 107.95
CA ARG A 335 20.10 -22.05 108.68
C ARG A 335 21.46 -22.38 107.99
N ARG A 336 22.36 -21.38 107.81
CA ARG A 336 23.80 -21.46 107.37
C ARG A 336 24.05 -22.01 105.93
N GLN A 337 25.10 -21.64 105.17
CA GLN A 337 26.33 -20.83 105.41
C GLN A 337 26.80 -20.05 104.13
N SER A 338 27.76 -19.13 104.31
CA SER A 338 28.24 -18.04 103.40
C SER A 338 29.09 -18.44 102.17
N LEU A 339 29.07 -17.64 101.06
CA LEU A 339 30.17 -16.74 100.58
C LEU A 339 29.80 -15.91 99.30
N GLY A 340 30.41 -14.72 99.10
CA GLY A 340 29.99 -13.59 98.18
C GLY A 340 30.16 -13.75 96.64
N GLY A 341 30.13 -12.70 95.80
CA GLY A 341 29.85 -11.25 95.98
C GLY A 341 30.34 -10.35 94.80
N ALA A 342 29.61 -9.24 94.48
CA ALA A 342 29.97 -8.07 93.63
C ALA A 342 30.19 -8.27 92.08
N ASP A 343 30.04 -7.28 91.15
CA ASP A 343 29.24 -6.03 91.12
C ASP A 343 29.07 -5.39 89.69
N ASN A 344 27.96 -4.66 89.48
CA ASN A 344 27.65 -3.47 88.62
C ASN A 344 28.36 -3.15 87.27
N PHE A 345 27.59 -2.75 86.23
CA PHE A 345 27.33 -1.34 85.80
C PHE A 345 26.53 -1.21 84.46
N SER A 346 26.15 0.02 84.03
CA SER A 346 25.10 0.26 83.01
C SER A 346 25.21 1.59 82.21
N LYS A 347 24.67 1.64 80.95
CA LYS A 347 23.91 2.79 80.34
C LYS A 347 23.51 2.65 78.84
N LEU A 348 22.27 3.09 78.56
CA LEU A 348 21.69 3.94 77.47
C LEU A 348 22.60 4.40 76.30
N THR A 349 22.16 4.66 75.04
CA THR A 349 20.85 5.09 74.43
C THR A 349 20.89 4.82 72.87
N SER A 350 20.03 5.20 71.88
CA SER A 350 18.75 5.97 71.74
C SER A 350 17.88 5.54 70.50
N ASN A 351 17.65 6.41 69.49
CA ASN A 351 16.65 6.37 68.39
C ASN A 351 17.30 6.71 67.02
N GLY A 352 16.70 6.48 65.83
CA GLY A 352 15.45 5.77 65.44
C GLY A 352 14.82 6.25 64.09
N PHE A 353 13.89 5.45 63.51
CA PHE A 353 12.88 5.76 62.45
C PHE A 353 13.37 6.02 60.98
N LEU A 354 12.98 5.24 59.94
CA LEU A 354 11.71 5.13 59.13
C LEU A 354 11.59 6.18 57.97
N SER A 355 11.02 5.95 56.76
CA SER A 355 10.48 4.74 56.05
C SER A 355 10.28 4.95 54.51
N LYS A 356 10.11 3.84 53.75
CA LYS A 356 9.37 3.64 52.45
C LYS A 356 9.61 4.46 51.14
N ARG A 357 10.07 3.72 50.12
CA ARG A 357 9.51 3.52 48.73
C ARG A 357 9.82 4.53 47.58
N SER A 358 10.10 3.95 46.41
CA SER A 358 10.50 4.50 45.08
C SER A 358 9.38 5.21 44.28
N PRO A 359 9.66 5.96 43.17
CA PRO A 359 9.87 5.34 41.84
C PRO A 359 10.73 6.07 40.76
N SER A 360 11.10 5.30 39.71
CA SER A 360 11.19 5.62 38.25
C SER A 360 12.03 6.78 37.63
N SER A 361 12.68 6.42 36.50
CA SER A 361 12.76 7.12 35.19
C SER A 361 14.03 7.88 34.71
N GLN A 362 14.50 7.43 33.51
CA GLN A 362 15.01 8.18 32.33
C GLN A 362 16.42 8.85 32.23
N LEU A 363 17.13 8.39 31.16
CA LEU A 363 17.85 9.14 30.09
C LEU A 363 19.33 9.58 30.19
N ARG A 364 20.08 9.28 29.09
CA ARG A 364 21.36 9.86 28.57
C ARG A 364 22.64 9.57 29.40
N SER A 365 23.87 9.45 28.85
CA SER A 365 24.46 9.21 27.50
C SER A 365 25.99 8.88 27.70
N SER A 366 27.01 8.89 26.81
CA SER A 366 27.29 9.21 25.38
C SER A 366 28.79 8.92 25.03
N MET A 367 29.14 8.67 23.75
CA MET A 367 30.53 8.64 23.14
C MET A 367 31.48 7.46 23.56
N SER A 368 32.57 7.04 22.86
CA SER A 368 32.97 7.07 21.42
C SER A 368 34.23 6.22 21.07
N SER A 369 34.32 5.76 19.80
CA SER A 369 35.50 5.59 18.91
C SER A 369 36.79 4.78 19.24
N SER A 370 37.08 3.77 18.41
CA SER A 370 38.40 3.42 17.76
C SER A 370 38.12 2.26 16.76
N THR A 371 38.62 2.18 15.50
CA THR A 371 40.00 2.00 14.94
C THR A 371 40.72 0.73 15.48
N VAL A 372 41.45 -0.09 14.71
CA VAL A 372 42.22 0.12 13.45
C VAL A 372 42.23 -1.12 12.50
N LEU A 373 42.88 -0.99 11.33
CA LEU A 373 43.02 -1.91 10.19
C LEU A 373 43.88 -3.19 10.40
N LYS A 374 43.72 -4.18 9.49
CA LYS A 374 44.83 -4.95 8.89
C LYS A 374 44.44 -5.59 7.54
N HIS A 375 45.44 -5.96 6.72
CA HIS A 375 45.28 -6.32 5.28
C HIS A 375 45.65 -7.79 4.96
N ALA A 376 45.10 -8.30 3.84
CA ALA A 376 45.70 -9.34 3.00
C ALA A 376 45.53 -8.95 1.50
N LYS A 377 46.18 -9.65 0.55
CA LYS A 377 46.38 -9.19 -0.85
C LYS A 377 46.05 -10.26 -1.90
N GLY A 378 45.67 -9.79 -3.10
CA GLY A 378 45.69 -10.55 -4.36
C GLY A 378 44.32 -11.14 -4.75
N THR A 379 44.04 -11.37 -6.05
CA THR A 379 44.79 -11.02 -7.26
C THR A 379 43.85 -10.95 -8.48
N SER A 380 44.13 -10.07 -9.44
CA SER A 380 43.26 -9.81 -10.60
C SER A 380 43.28 -10.92 -11.65
N LYS A 381 42.16 -11.13 -12.37
CA LYS A 381 42.22 -11.52 -13.80
C LYS A 381 40.94 -11.22 -14.59
N SER A 382 41.15 -10.73 -15.81
CA SER A 382 40.28 -10.79 -17.00
C SER A 382 38.76 -10.70 -16.83
N PHE A 383 38.26 -9.48 -17.06
CA PHE A 383 37.08 -9.28 -17.91
C PHE A 383 37.33 -9.92 -19.29
N ASP A 384 36.35 -10.65 -19.82
CA ASP A 384 36.23 -11.02 -21.24
C ASP A 384 34.75 -11.00 -21.65
N GLY A 385 34.46 -10.76 -22.93
CA GLY A 385 33.12 -10.44 -23.44
C GLY A 385 32.58 -11.46 -24.45
N GLY A 386 31.49 -12.16 -24.08
CA GLY A 386 30.91 -13.29 -24.83
C GLY A 386 29.43 -13.14 -25.21
N THR A 387 29.16 -12.21 -26.11
CA THR A 387 27.94 -11.99 -26.92
C THR A 387 27.04 -13.21 -27.26
N ARG A 388 25.71 -12.94 -27.34
CA ARG A 388 24.59 -13.73 -28.00
C ARG A 388 24.30 -15.15 -27.46
N SER A 389 23.12 -15.74 -27.62
CA SER A 389 21.87 -15.28 -28.27
C SER A 389 20.64 -15.88 -27.56
N PHE A 390 19.55 -15.11 -27.45
CA PHE A 390 18.21 -15.63 -27.16
C PHE A 390 17.41 -15.58 -28.46
N ASP A 391 17.15 -16.73 -29.11
CA ASP A 391 16.09 -16.84 -30.12
C ASP A 391 15.61 -18.32 -30.26
N ARG A 392 14.60 -18.55 -31.10
CA ARG A 392 13.49 -19.46 -30.82
C ARG A 392 13.05 -20.29 -32.04
N ALA A 393 13.01 -21.63 -31.95
CA ALA A 393 11.95 -22.49 -32.52
C ALA A 393 12.11 -24.00 -32.25
N LYS A 394 10.95 -24.68 -32.10
CA LYS A 394 10.54 -26.07 -32.48
C LYS A 394 11.63 -27.06 -32.94
N VAL A 395 11.62 -28.34 -32.54
CA VAL A 395 10.60 -29.38 -32.88
C VAL A 395 10.58 -30.55 -31.86
N LEU A 396 9.49 -31.33 -31.85
CA LEU A 396 9.23 -32.69 -31.31
C LEU A 396 10.50 -33.56 -31.01
N LEU A 397 10.54 -34.49 -30.03
CA LEU A 397 9.55 -35.55 -29.71
C LEU A 397 9.94 -36.30 -28.39
N ASN A 398 8.97 -36.93 -27.70
CA ASN A 398 9.10 -37.87 -26.56
C ASN A 398 9.77 -37.38 -25.25
N GLY A 399 9.37 -37.82 -24.05
CA GLY A 399 8.16 -38.59 -23.71
C GLY A 399 8.35 -39.70 -22.66
N THR A 400 8.45 -39.37 -21.37
CA THR A 400 8.23 -40.33 -20.28
C THR A 400 7.58 -39.66 -19.07
N GLY A 401 6.40 -40.15 -18.69
CA GLY A 401 5.76 -39.79 -17.42
C GLY A 401 4.51 -40.64 -17.22
N SER A 402 4.48 -41.42 -16.13
CA SER A 402 3.30 -42.16 -15.65
C SER A 402 3.39 -42.35 -14.14
N ASN A 403 2.29 -42.04 -13.46
CA ASN A 403 1.99 -42.56 -12.12
C ASN A 403 1.18 -43.86 -12.27
N ILE A 404 0.64 -44.37 -11.14
CA ILE A 404 -0.50 -45.31 -11.04
C ILE A 404 -0.15 -46.81 -11.05
N SER A 405 0.03 -47.33 -9.83
CA SER A 405 -0.64 -48.52 -9.24
C SER A 405 -1.47 -49.46 -10.14
N PHE A 406 -1.22 -50.77 -10.09
CA PHE A 406 -2.16 -51.73 -9.46
C PHE A 406 -1.49 -53.10 -9.14
N ASN A 407 -2.27 -54.03 -8.56
CA ASN A 407 -1.82 -55.32 -7.99
C ASN A 407 -1.72 -56.49 -9.01
N GLN A 408 -0.86 -57.47 -8.69
CA GLN A 408 -0.97 -58.96 -8.73
C GLN A 408 -2.15 -59.69 -9.46
N PRO A 409 -2.08 -61.03 -9.76
CA PRO A 409 -1.04 -62.06 -9.44
C PRO A 409 -0.72 -63.10 -10.57
N SER A 410 -0.04 -64.22 -10.20
CA SER A 410 0.11 -65.54 -10.90
C SER A 410 1.11 -65.60 -12.09
N GLU A 411 1.77 -66.73 -12.46
CA GLU A 411 1.87 -68.10 -11.90
C GLU A 411 3.21 -68.79 -12.32
N GLY A 412 3.60 -69.96 -11.76
CA GLY A 412 4.75 -70.79 -12.22
C GLY A 412 5.92 -70.94 -11.22
N THR A 413 5.98 -71.86 -10.24
CA THR A 413 6.05 -73.36 -10.25
C THR A 413 7.50 -73.92 -10.20
N LYS A 414 7.73 -74.93 -9.34
CA LYS A 414 8.98 -75.69 -9.04
C LYS A 414 10.02 -75.01 -8.15
N GLU A 415 10.80 -75.70 -7.32
CA GLU A 415 10.66 -76.92 -6.48
C GLU A 415 11.99 -77.03 -5.68
N GLY A 416 11.99 -77.44 -4.42
CA GLY A 416 13.22 -77.47 -3.61
C GLY A 416 13.00 -77.84 -2.14
N GLU A 417 13.52 -78.99 -1.75
CA GLU A 417 13.30 -79.74 -0.50
C GLU A 417 13.54 -78.98 0.82
N ALA A 418 12.82 -79.42 1.86
CA ALA A 418 13.22 -79.32 3.27
C ALA A 418 13.61 -80.75 3.75
N PRO A 419 14.53 -80.91 4.71
CA PRO A 419 14.22 -80.72 6.14
C PRO A 419 15.33 -79.89 6.87
N ASP A 420 15.41 -79.72 8.19
CA ASP A 420 14.74 -80.41 9.30
C ASP A 420 14.48 -79.51 10.54
N ASN A 421 13.79 -80.10 11.50
CA ASN A 421 13.35 -79.66 12.83
C ASN A 421 14.45 -79.11 13.76
N GLU A 422 14.15 -78.05 14.56
CA GLU A 422 14.18 -78.10 16.04
C GLU A 422 13.69 -76.81 16.74
N LYS A 423 13.17 -76.97 17.97
CA LYS A 423 12.82 -75.93 18.96
C LYS A 423 13.02 -76.48 20.38
N PRO A 424 13.68 -75.75 21.28
CA PRO A 424 12.97 -75.16 22.45
C PRO A 424 13.32 -73.65 22.61
N ASN A 425 12.46 -72.76 23.14
CA ASN A 425 12.02 -72.62 24.55
C ASN A 425 13.21 -72.35 25.51
N ASP A 426 13.32 -71.23 26.24
CA ASP A 426 12.33 -70.67 27.17
C ASP A 426 12.47 -69.13 27.41
N PHE A 427 11.71 -68.55 28.35
CA PHE A 427 11.66 -67.11 28.71
C PHE A 427 12.79 -66.62 29.64
N GLN A 428 13.15 -65.33 29.57
CA GLN A 428 13.15 -64.32 30.66
C GLN A 428 13.47 -62.89 30.10
N PRO A 429 13.23 -61.77 30.83
CA PRO A 429 13.16 -60.41 30.28
C PRO A 429 14.25 -59.42 30.76
N VAL A 430 14.15 -58.15 30.31
CA VAL A 430 14.91 -56.94 30.74
C VAL A 430 16.37 -56.94 30.24
N ASP A 431 16.77 -56.02 29.36
CA ASP A 431 16.90 -54.58 29.66
C ASP A 431 16.56 -53.64 28.48
N THR A 432 16.31 -52.36 28.78
CA THR A 432 16.00 -51.32 27.77
C THR A 432 17.24 -50.53 27.35
N GLU A 433 17.89 -50.93 26.26
CA GLU A 433 18.75 -50.03 25.48
C GLU A 433 18.01 -49.53 24.23
N ASP A 434 17.99 -48.20 24.06
CA ASP A 434 17.25 -47.48 23.01
C ASP A 434 17.99 -47.55 21.65
N ASN A 435 18.22 -48.77 21.16
CA ASN A 435 19.00 -49.08 19.98
C ASN A 435 18.24 -48.73 18.68
N VAL A 436 18.16 -47.43 18.38
CA VAL A 436 17.72 -46.92 17.07
C VAL A 436 18.56 -47.57 15.96
N PRO A 437 17.94 -48.26 14.97
CA PRO A 437 18.68 -48.98 13.93
C PRO A 437 19.69 -48.09 13.20
N GLY A 438 20.94 -48.55 13.03
CA GLY A 438 22.03 -47.76 12.45
C GLY A 438 21.71 -47.12 11.09
N VAL A 439 20.86 -47.78 10.29
CA VAL A 439 20.37 -47.26 8.99
C VAL A 439 19.62 -45.92 9.13
N LEU A 440 18.91 -45.70 10.25
CA LEU A 440 18.26 -44.41 10.56
C LEU A 440 19.28 -43.34 10.93
N TYR A 441 20.36 -43.70 11.65
CA TYR A 441 21.47 -42.78 11.90
C TYR A 441 22.21 -42.41 10.61
N ASP A 442 22.51 -43.37 9.73
CA ASP A 442 23.16 -43.13 8.44
C ASP A 442 22.32 -42.21 7.55
N LEU A 443 21.00 -42.47 7.49
CA LEU A 443 20.06 -41.66 6.72
C LEU A 443 19.96 -40.23 7.28
N LEU A 444 19.78 -40.09 8.60
CA LEU A 444 19.70 -38.79 9.27
C LEU A 444 21.02 -38.00 9.16
N GLN A 445 22.17 -38.68 9.25
CA GLN A 445 23.48 -38.07 9.06
C GLN A 445 23.66 -37.58 7.61
N LYS A 446 23.21 -38.36 6.62
CA LYS A 446 23.21 -37.98 5.21
C LYS A 446 22.30 -36.77 4.94
N GLU A 447 21.11 -36.74 5.54
CA GLU A 447 20.19 -35.59 5.45
C GLU A 447 20.77 -34.35 6.14
N VAL A 448 21.34 -34.46 7.34
CA VAL A 448 22.02 -33.35 8.03
C VAL A 448 23.20 -32.80 7.22
N ILE A 449 23.98 -33.65 6.56
CA ILE A 449 25.05 -33.22 5.65
C ILE A 449 24.48 -32.51 4.42
N ALA A 450 23.42 -33.04 3.80
CA ALA A 450 22.75 -32.42 2.65
C ALA A 450 22.13 -31.06 3.01
N LEU A 451 21.47 -30.95 4.18
CA LEU A 451 20.90 -29.71 4.69
C LEU A 451 21.97 -28.66 5.00
N ARG A 452 23.10 -29.05 5.59
CA ARG A 452 24.25 -28.15 5.81
C ARG A 452 24.83 -27.63 4.49
N LYS A 453 24.96 -28.50 3.48
CA LYS A 453 25.42 -28.11 2.14
C LYS A 453 24.44 -27.14 1.45
N ALA A 454 23.15 -27.47 1.46
CA ALA A 454 22.09 -26.62 0.91
C ALA A 454 21.93 -25.29 1.68
N GLY A 455 22.26 -25.25 2.97
CA GLY A 455 22.39 -24.02 3.76
C GLY A 455 23.52 -23.15 3.22
N HIS A 456 24.75 -23.67 3.17
CA HIS A 456 25.92 -22.92 2.67
C HIS A 456 25.74 -22.45 1.21
N GLU A 457 25.08 -23.23 0.36
CA GLU A 457 24.73 -22.82 -1.02
C GLU A 457 23.72 -21.67 -1.05
N LYS A 458 22.74 -21.65 -0.13
CA LYS A 458 21.82 -20.52 0.04
C LYS A 458 22.52 -19.29 0.59
N ASP A 459 23.38 -19.45 1.59
CA ASP A 459 24.12 -18.33 2.21
C ASP A 459 25.06 -17.66 1.21
N GLN A 460 25.74 -18.45 0.37
CA GLN A 460 26.54 -17.92 -0.75
C GLN A 460 25.63 -17.22 -1.79
N SER A 461 24.50 -17.84 -2.17
CA SER A 461 23.55 -17.24 -3.12
C SER A 461 22.85 -15.98 -2.58
N LEU A 462 22.76 -15.79 -1.27
CA LEU A 462 22.32 -14.53 -0.65
C LEU A 462 23.42 -13.48 -0.76
N LYS A 463 24.65 -13.81 -0.39
CA LYS A 463 25.80 -12.92 -0.53
C LYS A 463 26.00 -12.43 -1.96
N ASP A 464 25.90 -13.32 -2.95
CA ASP A 464 26.01 -12.96 -4.38
C ASP A 464 24.92 -11.96 -4.82
N LYS A 465 23.75 -11.99 -4.17
CA LYS A 465 22.66 -11.02 -4.40
C LYS A 465 22.90 -9.71 -3.67
N ASP A 466 23.43 -9.73 -2.45
CA ASP A 466 23.77 -8.52 -1.71
C ASP A 466 24.89 -7.73 -2.41
N ASP A 467 25.93 -8.42 -2.90
CA ASP A 467 26.99 -7.83 -3.74
C ASP A 467 26.39 -7.22 -5.03
N ALA A 468 25.41 -7.89 -5.66
CA ALA A 468 24.70 -7.36 -6.82
C ALA A 468 23.81 -6.15 -6.50
N ILE A 469 23.15 -6.13 -5.33
CA ILE A 469 22.35 -5.00 -4.84
C ILE A 469 23.25 -3.79 -4.57
N GLU A 470 24.42 -3.97 -3.95
CA GLU A 470 25.38 -2.90 -3.73
C GLU A 470 25.89 -2.30 -5.06
N MET A 471 26.17 -3.16 -6.05
CA MET A 471 26.57 -2.72 -7.39
C MET A 471 25.45 -2.03 -8.17
N LEU A 472 24.19 -2.39 -7.95
CA LEU A 472 23.03 -1.68 -8.49
C LEU A 472 22.85 -0.32 -7.79
N ALA A 473 22.98 -0.24 -6.47
CA ALA A 473 22.92 1.01 -5.72
C ALA A 473 24.00 2.01 -6.20
N LYS A 474 25.24 1.56 -6.38
CA LYS A 474 26.33 2.37 -6.97
C LYS A 474 26.00 2.87 -8.38
N LYS A 475 25.34 2.06 -9.22
CA LYS A 475 24.89 2.47 -10.56
C LYS A 475 23.77 3.49 -10.50
N VAL A 476 22.79 3.32 -9.60
CA VAL A 476 21.71 4.29 -9.37
C VAL A 476 22.29 5.63 -8.90
N GLU A 477 23.18 5.64 -7.91
CA GLU A 477 23.85 6.86 -7.43
C GLU A 477 24.63 7.57 -8.56
N THR A 478 25.31 6.80 -9.43
CA THR A 478 26.03 7.33 -10.60
C THR A 478 25.08 7.95 -11.63
N LEU A 479 23.96 7.28 -11.93
CA LEU A 479 22.92 7.81 -12.81
C LEU A 479 22.27 9.07 -12.23
N THR A 480 21.95 9.09 -10.93
CA THR A 480 21.39 10.27 -10.24
C THR A 480 22.33 11.47 -10.36
N LYS A 481 23.64 11.28 -10.17
CA LYS A 481 24.65 12.34 -10.37
C LYS A 481 24.71 12.81 -11.83
N ALA A 482 24.61 11.90 -12.80
CA ALA A 482 24.58 12.26 -14.22
C ALA A 482 23.33 13.09 -14.58
N MET A 483 22.14 12.65 -14.14
CA MET A 483 20.88 13.37 -14.33
C MET A 483 20.89 14.74 -13.64
N GLU A 484 21.52 14.88 -12.46
CA GLU A 484 21.63 16.17 -11.79
C GLU A 484 22.54 17.14 -12.57
N VAL A 485 23.64 16.65 -13.16
CA VAL A 485 24.52 17.42 -14.04
C VAL A 485 23.81 17.82 -15.33
N GLU A 486 23.05 16.93 -15.94
CA GLU A 486 22.23 17.21 -17.13
C GLU A 486 21.14 18.25 -16.85
N ALA A 487 20.38 18.10 -15.74
CA ALA A 487 19.40 19.09 -15.33
C ALA A 487 20.04 20.46 -15.02
N LYS A 488 21.24 20.49 -14.43
CA LYS A 488 22.04 21.72 -14.23
C LYS A 488 22.56 22.31 -15.55
N LYS A 489 22.82 21.48 -16.57
CA LYS A 489 23.19 21.93 -17.93
C LYS A 489 21.98 22.55 -18.62
N MET A 490 20.86 21.83 -18.72
CA MET A 490 19.63 22.28 -19.36
C MET A 490 19.13 23.61 -18.78
N ARG A 491 19.17 23.79 -17.45
CA ARG A 491 18.81 25.07 -16.80
C ARG A 491 19.70 26.25 -17.23
N ARG A 492 20.99 26.02 -17.53
CA ARG A 492 21.90 27.05 -18.05
C ARG A 492 21.64 27.36 -19.52
N GLU A 493 21.31 26.34 -20.31
CA GLU A 493 20.95 26.50 -21.73
C GLU A 493 19.64 27.29 -21.87
N VAL A 494 18.61 26.97 -21.07
CA VAL A 494 17.37 27.78 -20.99
C VAL A 494 17.69 29.23 -20.60
N ALA A 495 18.44 29.47 -19.52
CA ALA A 495 18.80 30.83 -19.09
C ALA A 495 19.66 31.60 -20.12
N ALA A 496 20.44 30.90 -20.95
CA ALA A 496 21.16 31.50 -22.07
C ALA A 496 20.21 31.91 -23.20
N MET A 497 19.30 31.02 -23.61
CA MET A 497 18.29 31.32 -24.63
C MET A 497 17.32 32.43 -24.18
N GLU A 498 16.93 32.48 -22.90
CA GLU A 498 16.15 33.59 -22.33
C GLU A 498 16.90 34.93 -22.44
N LYS A 499 18.22 34.92 -22.19
CA LYS A 499 19.06 36.12 -22.33
C LYS A 499 19.21 36.55 -23.79
N GLU A 500 19.33 35.61 -24.73
CA GLU A 500 19.37 35.90 -26.17
C GLU A 500 18.03 36.45 -26.67
N VAL A 501 16.90 35.85 -26.26
CA VAL A 501 15.55 36.35 -26.56
C VAL A 501 15.31 37.74 -25.95
N ALA A 502 15.83 38.02 -24.76
CA ALA A 502 15.81 39.36 -24.16
C ALA A 502 16.65 40.36 -24.96
N ALA A 503 17.86 39.97 -25.39
CA ALA A 503 18.72 40.80 -26.22
C ALA A 503 18.07 41.12 -27.58
N MET A 504 17.49 40.14 -28.27
CA MET A 504 16.75 40.34 -29.53
C MET A 504 15.53 41.27 -29.37
N ARG A 505 14.84 41.25 -28.22
CA ARG A 505 13.74 42.18 -27.93
C ARG A 505 14.27 43.62 -27.80
N VAL A 506 15.35 43.82 -27.05
CA VAL A 506 16.01 45.14 -26.88
C VAL A 506 16.54 45.65 -28.23
N GLU A 507 17.21 44.80 -29.02
CA GLU A 507 17.69 45.12 -30.36
C GLU A 507 16.54 45.55 -31.30
N LYS A 508 15.43 44.81 -31.30
CA LYS A 508 14.22 45.15 -32.06
C LYS A 508 13.57 46.45 -31.59
N GLU A 509 13.63 46.79 -30.31
CA GLU A 509 13.18 48.09 -29.79
C GLU A 509 14.13 49.23 -30.23
N HIS A 510 15.44 49.02 -30.22
CA HIS A 510 16.42 49.98 -30.75
C HIS A 510 16.26 50.19 -32.26
N GLU A 511 16.03 49.13 -33.05
CA GLU A 511 15.79 49.22 -34.49
C GLU A 511 14.49 50.00 -34.79
N ASN A 512 13.41 49.71 -34.06
CA ASN A 512 12.15 50.46 -34.16
C ASN A 512 12.30 51.93 -33.72
N ARG A 513 13.17 52.21 -32.74
CA ARG A 513 13.47 53.59 -32.31
C ARG A 513 14.30 54.33 -33.36
N ALA A 514 15.29 53.69 -33.97
CA ALA A 514 16.07 54.26 -35.08
C ALA A 514 15.17 54.61 -36.28
N LYS A 515 14.23 53.72 -36.65
CA LYS A 515 13.24 53.96 -37.71
C LYS A 515 12.34 55.19 -37.44
N ARG A 516 12.08 55.55 -36.16
CA ARG A 516 11.33 56.77 -35.81
C ARG A 516 12.14 58.06 -35.96
N TYR A 517 13.47 58.03 -35.80
CA TYR A 517 14.33 59.20 -36.02
C TYR A 517 14.76 59.40 -37.48
N GLY A 518 14.66 58.36 -38.33
CA GLY A 518 14.99 58.46 -39.76
C GLY A 518 14.06 59.35 -40.60
N ASN A 519 12.84 59.64 -40.11
CA ASN A 519 11.77 60.24 -40.92
C ASN A 519 11.54 61.75 -40.71
N SER A 520 12.37 62.44 -39.93
CA SER A 520 12.27 63.89 -39.71
C SER A 520 13.21 64.69 -40.62
N LYS A 521 12.84 64.88 -41.89
CA LYS A 521 13.48 65.85 -42.80
C LYS A 521 12.46 66.75 -43.51
N GLY A 522 12.24 67.90 -42.89
CA GLY A 522 11.82 69.14 -43.52
C GLY A 522 12.17 70.28 -42.55
N SER A 523 12.44 71.51 -42.96
CA SER A 523 12.69 72.09 -44.28
C SER A 523 12.90 73.58 -43.99
N ALA A 524 14.14 74.07 -44.03
CA ALA A 524 14.46 75.49 -44.01
C ALA A 524 15.84 75.70 -44.64
N ALA A 525 16.04 76.84 -45.30
CA ALA A 525 17.30 77.19 -45.96
C ALA A 525 18.03 78.29 -45.21
N GLN A 526 19.35 78.37 -45.37
CA GLN A 526 19.99 79.60 -45.86
C GLN A 526 21.46 79.41 -46.24
N LEU A 527 21.99 80.41 -46.93
CA LEU A 527 23.37 80.53 -47.37
C LEU A 527 24.31 80.77 -46.18
N LEU A 528 25.58 80.32 -46.25
CA LEU A 528 26.71 81.23 -46.50
C LEU A 528 28.08 80.52 -46.52
N THR A 529 29.03 81.23 -47.13
CA THR A 529 30.50 81.12 -47.15
C THR A 529 31.21 80.43 -45.97
N GLY A 530 32.38 79.83 -46.25
CA GLY A 530 33.45 79.75 -45.25
C GLY A 530 34.51 78.68 -45.54
N SER A 531 35.69 79.10 -46.01
CA SER A 531 36.91 78.32 -45.79
C SER A 531 37.30 78.42 -44.32
N ASP A 532 37.85 77.36 -43.73
CA ASP A 532 39.16 77.52 -43.10
C ASP A 532 39.93 76.20 -42.92
N CYS A 533 41.25 76.34 -42.79
CA CYS A 533 42.20 75.25 -42.57
C CYS A 533 42.62 75.14 -41.09
N PHE A 534 43.52 74.19 -40.82
CA PHE A 534 44.12 73.89 -39.49
C PHE A 534 43.15 73.18 -38.52
N LEU A 535 43.60 72.27 -37.64
CA LEU A 535 44.96 72.09 -37.12
C LEU A 535 45.48 70.63 -37.26
N LEU A 536 46.80 70.49 -37.27
CA LEU A 536 47.54 69.23 -37.26
C LEU A 536 47.76 68.68 -35.83
N PHE A 537 48.40 67.52 -35.74
CA PHE A 537 48.87 66.79 -34.54
C PHE A 537 47.77 66.05 -33.73
N TRP A 538 48.06 64.90 -33.10
CA TRP A 538 49.36 64.22 -32.95
C TRP A 538 49.31 62.70 -33.12
N ILE A 539 50.49 62.14 -33.44
CA ILE A 539 50.77 60.74 -33.74
C ILE A 539 50.71 59.88 -32.48
N ARG A 540 50.13 58.67 -32.57
CA ARG A 540 50.59 57.52 -31.78
C ARG A 540 50.59 56.26 -32.64
N ASN A 541 51.67 55.50 -32.56
CA ASN A 541 52.16 54.63 -33.63
C ASN A 541 52.57 53.24 -33.09
N VAL A 542 52.93 52.33 -34.00
CA VAL A 542 53.64 51.05 -33.79
C VAL A 542 52.79 49.87 -33.27
N SER A 543 52.31 49.11 -34.25
CA SER A 543 52.49 47.65 -34.42
C SER A 543 52.42 46.69 -33.21
N ARG A 544 51.50 45.73 -33.31
CA ARG A 544 51.69 44.36 -32.80
C ARG A 544 52.64 43.59 -33.72
N SER A 545 53.70 42.99 -33.18
CA SER A 545 54.51 41.95 -33.84
C SER A 545 55.09 40.99 -32.81
N GLY A 546 54.74 39.69 -32.90
CA GLY A 546 55.50 38.54 -32.40
C GLY A 546 55.79 38.46 -30.89
N LEU A 547 54.87 37.88 -30.12
CA LEU A 547 55.04 36.55 -29.49
C LEU A 547 53.70 36.05 -28.91
#